data_AF-A0A2P5LHM3-F1
#
_entry.id   AF-A0A2P5LHM3-F1
#
_cell.length_a   1.000
_cell.length_b   1.000
_cell.length_c   1.000
_cell.angle_alpha   90.00
_cell.angle_beta   90.00
_cell.angle_gamma   90.00
#
_symmetry.space_group_name_H-M   'P 1'
#
loop_
_entity.id
_entity.type
_entity.pdbx_description
1 polymer ?
#
loop_
_entity_poly.entity_id
_entity_poly.type
_entity_poly.pdbx_seq_one_letter_code
_entity_poly.pdbx_strand_id
1 'polypeptide(L)'
;MPNNQKKKAILDQIKVLEDEIVKAREYLEIGAHAHWHGFNPLFKWKTKEGEVIPPNKEWVQNVFLPSREKALKKAEKLIDRFE
;
A
#
# COMPACT_ATOMS: atom_id res chain seq x y z
N MET A 1 23.57 -5.98 -16.79
CA MET A 1 22.39 -5.99 -17.69
C MET A 1 21.26 -5.17 -17.08
N PRO A 2 20.87 -4.03 -17.67
CA PRO A 2 19.92 -3.08 -17.09
C PRO A 2 18.48 -3.61 -16.93
N ASN A 3 18.10 -4.68 -17.63
CA ASN A 3 16.76 -5.29 -17.52
C ASN A 3 16.55 -6.03 -16.19
N ASN A 4 17.59 -6.67 -15.65
CA ASN A 4 17.45 -7.52 -14.46
C ASN A 4 17.23 -6.68 -13.18
N GLN A 5 17.84 -5.49 -13.12
CA GLN A 5 17.67 -4.56 -12.00
C GLN A 5 16.28 -3.90 -12.02
N LYS A 6 15.76 -3.57 -13.22
CA LYS A 6 14.38 -3.07 -13.38
C LYS A 6 13.34 -4.14 -13.03
N LYS A 7 13.55 -5.38 -13.48
CA LYS A 7 12.70 -6.54 -13.11
C LYS A 7 12.65 -6.71 -11.59
N LYS A 8 13.80 -6.67 -10.91
CA LYS A 8 13.90 -6.76 -9.45
C LYS A 8 13.16 -5.62 -8.74
N ALA A 9 13.29 -4.38 -9.21
CA ALA A 9 12.59 -3.24 -8.61
C ALA A 9 11.06 -3.35 -8.74
N ILE A 10 10.56 -3.85 -9.88
CA ILE A 10 9.12 -4.07 -10.08
C ILE A 10 8.61 -5.19 -9.17
N LEU A 11 9.36 -6.28 -9.02
CA LEU A 11 8.99 -7.37 -8.10
C LEU A 11 8.97 -6.90 -6.64
N ASP A 12 9.93 -6.07 -6.24
CA ASP A 12 9.95 -5.47 -4.90
C ASP A 12 8.73 -4.57 -4.68
N GLN A 13 8.38 -3.75 -5.69
CA GLN A 13 7.18 -2.92 -5.67
C GLN A 13 5.89 -3.75 -5.58
N ILE A 14 5.80 -4.89 -6.29
CA ILE A 14 4.65 -5.81 -6.20
C ILE A 14 4.49 -6.30 -4.76
N LYS A 15 5.57 -6.80 -4.14
CA LYS A 15 5.54 -7.29 -2.76
C LYS A 15 5.06 -6.23 -1.77
N VAL A 16 5.53 -5.00 -1.92
CA VAL A 16 5.10 -3.87 -1.08
C VAL A 16 3.61 -3.60 -1.27
N LEU A 17 3.12 -3.60 -2.51
CA LEU A 17 1.70 -3.34 -2.80
C LEU A 17 0.79 -4.45 -2.27
N GLU A 18 1.20 -5.71 -2.36
CA GLU A 18 0.46 -6.85 -1.79
C GLU A 18 0.36 -6.75 -0.27
N ASP A 19 1.47 -6.45 0.41
CA ASP A 19 1.52 -6.23 1.86
C ASP A 19 0.63 -5.06 2.29
N GLU A 20 0.68 -3.92 1.57
CA GLU A 20 -0.19 -2.76 1.82
C GLU A 20 -1.69 -3.10 1.66
N ILE A 21 -2.05 -3.94 0.69
CA ILE A 21 -3.44 -4.37 0.44
C ILE A 21 -3.93 -5.30 1.54
N VAL A 22 -3.14 -6.30 1.93
CA VAL A 22 -3.48 -7.24 3.00
C VAL A 22 -3.74 -6.47 4.28
N LYS A 23 -2.80 -5.60 4.64
CA LYS A 23 -2.93 -4.71 5.78
C LYS A 23 -4.21 -3.88 5.69
N ALA A 24 -4.43 -3.16 4.59
CA ALA A 24 -5.65 -2.35 4.43
C ALA A 24 -6.95 -3.14 4.65
N ARG A 25 -7.01 -4.40 4.21
CA ARG A 25 -8.15 -5.30 4.46
C ARG A 25 -8.26 -5.67 5.94
N GLU A 26 -7.15 -6.01 6.60
CA GLU A 26 -7.12 -6.25 8.04
C GLU A 26 -7.61 -5.03 8.83
N TYR A 27 -7.22 -3.80 8.47
CA TYR A 27 -7.74 -2.61 9.13
C TYR A 27 -9.25 -2.40 8.94
N LEU A 28 -9.77 -2.68 7.75
CA LEU A 28 -11.22 -2.60 7.54
C LEU A 28 -11.96 -3.61 8.43
N GLU A 29 -11.41 -4.82 8.58
CA GLU A 29 -11.99 -5.90 9.36
C GLU A 29 -11.87 -5.69 10.88
N ILE A 30 -10.64 -5.61 11.40
CA ILE A 30 -10.36 -5.59 12.84
C ILE A 30 -10.07 -4.19 13.40
N GLY A 31 -9.89 -3.19 12.52
CA GLY A 31 -9.60 -1.83 12.96
C GLY A 31 -8.24 -1.65 13.62
N ALA A 32 -7.27 -2.56 13.43
CA ALA A 32 -5.93 -2.46 14.02
C ALA A 32 -4.95 -1.71 13.08
N HIS A 33 -4.11 -0.82 13.64
CA HIS A 33 -3.30 0.15 12.86
C HIS A 33 -1.95 0.49 13.50
N ALA A 34 -1.49 -0.29 14.48
CA ALA A 34 -0.48 0.22 15.41
C ALA A 34 0.92 0.44 14.80
N HIS A 35 1.39 -0.35 13.83
CA HIS A 35 2.83 -0.31 13.44
C HIS A 35 3.13 -0.68 11.98
N TRP A 36 2.33 -0.23 11.01
CA TRP A 36 2.61 -0.57 9.61
C TRP A 36 3.72 0.28 9.01
N HIS A 37 4.95 -0.24 9.04
CA HIS A 37 6.02 0.23 8.16
C HIS A 37 5.58 0.07 6.70
N GLY A 38 5.64 1.16 5.92
CA GLY A 38 5.27 1.16 4.50
C GLY A 38 3.85 1.64 4.21
N PHE A 39 2.93 1.58 5.19
CA PHE A 39 1.69 2.35 5.11
C PHE A 39 2.06 3.80 5.38
N ASN A 40 2.57 4.48 4.35
CA ASN A 40 2.82 5.90 4.42
C ASN A 40 1.49 6.53 4.82
N PRO A 41 1.37 7.08 6.04
CA PRO A 41 0.19 7.82 6.38
C PRO A 41 0.27 9.03 5.46
N LEU A 42 -0.42 8.97 4.31
CA LEU A 42 -0.66 10.16 3.49
C LEU A 42 -1.34 11.26 4.35
N PHE A 43 -1.85 10.86 5.51
CA PHE A 43 -2.07 11.69 6.68
C PHE A 43 -0.72 12.09 7.29
N LYS A 44 -0.26 13.31 7.00
CA LYS A 44 0.48 14.08 8.02
C LYS A 44 -0.21 13.76 9.35
N TRP A 45 0.54 13.23 10.32
CA TRP A 45 0.01 12.86 11.61
C TRP A 45 -0.82 14.05 12.11
N LYS A 46 -2.14 13.98 11.99
CA LYS A 46 -3.00 15.02 12.52
C LYS A 46 -3.07 14.67 13.99
N THR A 47 -2.09 15.16 14.73
CA THR A 47 -2.14 15.23 16.18
C THR A 47 -3.32 16.12 16.53
N LYS A 48 -4.42 15.53 16.97
CA LYS A 48 -5.43 16.26 17.73
C LYS A 48 -5.13 15.95 19.18
N GLU A 49 -4.76 16.97 19.94
CA GLU A 49 -4.49 16.84 21.39
C GLU A 49 -3.40 15.81 21.75
N GLY A 50 -2.42 15.60 20.86
CA GLY A 50 -1.30 14.67 21.10
C GLY A 50 -1.56 13.22 20.69
N GLU A 51 -2.78 12.88 20.25
CA GLU A 51 -3.12 11.53 19.78
C GLU A 51 -3.05 11.41 18.26
N VAL A 52 -2.51 10.27 17.78
CA VAL A 52 -2.41 9.94 16.35
C VAL A 52 -3.78 9.45 15.87
N ILE A 53 -4.46 10.25 15.06
CA ILE A 53 -5.76 9.85 14.49
C ILE A 53 -5.54 8.87 13.33
N PRO A 54 -6.15 7.66 13.37
CA PRO A 54 -6.06 6.73 12.27
C PRO A 54 -6.73 7.25 10.99
N PRO A 55 -6.34 6.72 9.82
CA PRO A 55 -7.02 7.00 8.56
C PRO A 55 -8.51 6.62 8.66
N ASN A 56 -9.42 7.45 8.16
CA ASN A 56 -10.86 7.11 8.13
C ASN A 56 -11.06 5.76 7.39
N LYS A 57 -11.79 4.80 7.99
CA LYS A 57 -12.13 3.49 7.38
C LYS A 57 -12.77 3.64 6.00
N GLU A 58 -13.70 4.58 5.82
CA GLU A 58 -14.33 4.84 4.53
C GLU A 58 -13.30 5.29 3.48
N TRP A 59 -12.30 6.07 3.88
CA TRP A 59 -11.24 6.47 2.96
C TRP A 59 -10.33 5.28 2.60
N VAL A 60 -10.02 4.41 3.56
CA VAL A 60 -9.24 3.20 3.28
C VAL A 60 -9.97 2.31 2.28
N GLN A 61 -11.27 2.11 2.48
CA GLN A 61 -12.12 1.30 1.61
C GLN A 61 -12.30 1.90 0.21
N ASN A 62 -12.57 3.21 0.11
CA ASN A 62 -12.99 3.83 -1.14
C ASN A 62 -11.86 4.49 -1.93
N VAL A 63 -10.72 4.80 -1.30
CA VAL A 63 -9.62 5.55 -1.93
C VAL A 63 -8.32 4.77 -1.88
N PHE A 64 -7.88 4.32 -0.69
CA PHE A 64 -6.59 3.66 -0.55
C PHE A 64 -6.57 2.31 -1.26
N LEU A 65 -7.47 1.41 -0.87
CA LEU A 65 -7.50 0.03 -1.36
C LEU A 65 -7.65 -0.03 -2.90
N PRO A 66 -8.61 0.70 -3.52
CA PRO A 66 -8.73 0.69 -4.98
C PRO A 66 -7.51 1.27 -5.70
N SER A 67 -6.80 2.23 -5.09
CA SER A 67 -5.57 2.80 -5.64
C SER A 67 -4.42 1.78 -5.64
N ARG A 68 -4.25 1.05 -4.54
CA ARG A 68 -3.21 0.01 -4.42
C ARG A 68 -3.47 -1.18 -5.32
N GLU A 69 -4.72 -1.64 -5.41
CA GLU A 69 -5.10 -2.71 -6.35
C GLU A 69 -4.84 -2.32 -7.81
N LYS A 70 -5.11 -1.06 -8.19
CA LYS A 70 -4.77 -0.54 -9.52
C LYS A 70 -3.26 -0.47 -9.74
N ALA A 71 -2.49 -0.08 -8.73
CA ALA A 71 -1.03 -0.03 -8.81
C ALA A 71 -0.43 -1.44 -8.94
N LEU A 72 -0.95 -2.41 -8.19
CA LEU A 72 -0.53 -3.81 -8.25
C LEU A 72 -0.75 -4.36 -9.67
N LYS A 73 -1.97 -4.20 -10.20
CA LYS A 73 -2.30 -4.63 -11.58
C LYS A 73 -1.42 -3.98 -12.64
N LYS A 74 -0.97 -2.74 -12.42
CA LYS A 74 -0.03 -2.06 -13.34
C LYS A 74 1.37 -2.66 -13.22
N ALA A 75 1.85 -2.93 -12.01
CA ALA A 75 3.15 -3.53 -11.77
C ALA A 75 3.22 -4.97 -12.34
N GLU A 76 2.16 -5.76 -12.15
CA GLU A 76 2.01 -7.09 -12.76
C GLU A 76 2.05 -7.05 -14.30
N LYS A 77 1.36 -6.08 -14.91
CA LYS A 77 1.45 -5.88 -16.37
C LYS A 77 2.81 -5.41 -16.84
N LEU A 78 3.55 -4.70 -16.00
CA LEU A 78 4.90 -4.26 -16.33
C LEU A 78 5.88 -5.43 -16.27
N ILE A 79 5.80 -6.29 -15.25
CA ILE A 79 6.69 -7.45 -15.13
C ILE A 79 6.50 -8.45 -16.27
N ASP A 80 5.25 -8.66 -16.72
CA ASP A 80 4.91 -9.51 -17.87
C ASP A 80 5.58 -9.04 -19.17
N ARG A 81 5.80 -7.74 -19.34
CA ARG A 81 6.53 -7.18 -20.49
C ARG A 81 8.06 -7.35 -20.42
N PHE A 82 8.58 -7.76 -19.26
CA PHE A 82 10.00 -8.03 -19.04
C PHE A 82 10.31 -9.53 -18.99
N GLU A 83 9.30 -10.39 -19.18
CA GLU A 83 9.41 -11.84 -19.32
C GLU A 83 9.37 -12.25 -20.78
#